data_AF-A0A373D1V0-F1
#
_entry.id   AF-A0A373D1V0-F1
#
_cell.length_a   1.000
_cell.length_b   1.000
_cell.length_c   1.000
_cell.angle_alpha   90.00
_cell.angle_beta   90.00
_cell.angle_gamma   90.00
#
_symmetry.space_group_name_H-M   'P 1'
#
loop_
_entity.id
_entity.type
_entity.pdbx_description
1 polymer ?
#
loop_
_entity_poly.entity_id
_entity_poly.type
_entity_poly.pdbx_seq_one_letter_code
_entity_poly.pdbx_strand_id
1 'polypeptide(L)'
;MPQIIENFFENILFRYESCSCDCVEDIEHITPGKEPVHSYKLQALPNEKKLFGYAAKKGLVRIAINGTIEDANVLGTLIALPNKPQWELTNFLKNNGFLFPVNTETYEAFDETSLYGIIDRLRMTVELMTAANEVRKDYQKILKLTLSLLFAPDVTLKTDSMSKKYHSCHHSYIDLLKNPPVQLSQEHREQEFNGNIFTVIDSIHSNSQLIVSEYNDIIGGYSSVPGFDDHIFKNITLMYMNGNDSGTNRLITEFLFHYFHDVGMLNFSNDFSYYAEPNMANFTPEMKDALIKIAKFIIGEEINANLDGIHPVYDSKTMTPSWKVDSLLCAAYFSIFYLKPDLELYRPCDNPRCGRYFLVKTTSTRNRFCSQECCNRVTQDRYRKRKREKEENK
;
A
#
# COMPACT_ATOMS: atom_id res chain seq x y z
N MET A 1 -41.24 12.80 -23.19
CA MET A 1 -40.67 11.76 -22.30
C MET A 1 -40.14 12.45 -21.06
N PRO A 2 -40.58 12.08 -19.86
CA PRO A 2 -40.02 12.64 -18.63
C PRO A 2 -38.57 12.17 -18.53
N GLN A 3 -37.63 13.10 -18.35
CA GLN A 3 -36.27 12.77 -17.93
C GLN A 3 -36.39 12.15 -16.53
N ILE A 4 -36.11 10.85 -16.42
CA ILE A 4 -35.87 10.21 -15.13
C ILE A 4 -34.56 10.82 -14.63
N ILE A 5 -34.68 11.78 -13.72
CA ILE A 5 -33.56 12.18 -12.87
C ILE A 5 -33.35 10.98 -11.95
N GLU A 6 -32.39 10.10 -12.29
CA GLU A 6 -31.93 9.10 -11.34
C GLU A 6 -31.52 9.85 -10.08
N ASN A 7 -32.24 9.61 -8.98
CA ASN A 7 -31.87 10.14 -7.68
C ASN A 7 -30.50 9.56 -7.33
N PHE A 8 -29.45 10.36 -7.50
CA PHE A 8 -28.07 10.01 -7.14
C PHE A 8 -27.96 9.40 -5.73
N PHE A 9 -28.87 9.78 -4.83
CA PHE A 9 -28.96 9.31 -3.46
C PHE A 9 -29.35 7.83 -3.27
N GLU A 10 -30.00 7.18 -4.25
CA GLU A 10 -30.41 5.77 -4.15
C GLU A 10 -29.26 4.79 -4.48
N ASN A 11 -28.19 5.26 -5.11
CA ASN A 11 -27.05 4.43 -5.56
C ASN A 11 -25.77 4.64 -4.74
N ILE A 12 -25.83 5.38 -3.62
CA ILE A 12 -24.68 5.60 -2.72
C ILE A 12 -24.60 4.46 -1.71
N LEU A 13 -23.54 3.66 -1.79
CA LEU A 13 -23.37 2.47 -0.94
C LEU A 13 -23.12 2.79 0.54
N PHE A 14 -22.41 3.89 0.83
CA PHE A 14 -22.23 4.41 2.19
C PHE A 14 -22.09 5.92 2.18
N ARG A 15 -22.36 6.55 3.33
CA ARG A 15 -22.16 7.99 3.55
C ARG A 15 -21.22 8.21 4.72
N TYR A 16 -20.37 9.21 4.59
CA TYR A 16 -19.50 9.69 5.66
C TYR A 16 -19.60 11.20 5.73
N GLU A 17 -19.93 11.73 6.90
CA GLU A 17 -19.97 13.17 7.15
C GLU A 17 -18.76 13.56 7.98
N SER A 18 -18.09 14.62 7.54
CA SER A 18 -16.98 15.27 8.25
C SER A 18 -17.10 16.78 8.06
N CYS A 19 -16.04 17.50 8.36
CA CYS A 19 -15.91 18.93 8.07
C CYS A 19 -14.53 19.23 7.48
N SER A 20 -14.41 20.39 6.83
CA SER A 20 -13.09 20.96 6.52
C SER A 20 -12.27 21.08 7.81
N CYS A 21 -10.96 21.18 7.67
CA CYS A 21 -10.09 21.60 8.75
C CYS A 21 -9.35 22.87 8.38
N ASP A 22 -9.04 23.69 9.38
CA ASP A 22 -7.87 24.53 9.22
C ASP A 22 -6.62 23.66 9.37
N CYS A 23 -5.59 23.97 8.58
CA CYS A 23 -4.35 23.22 8.52
C CYS A 23 -3.18 24.19 8.40
N VAL A 24 -2.32 24.19 9.41
CA VAL A 24 -1.13 25.02 9.48
C VAL A 24 0.08 24.11 9.51
N GLU A 25 1.12 24.48 8.77
CA GLU A 25 2.41 23.80 8.78
C GLU A 25 3.35 24.52 9.74
N ASP A 26 3.93 23.76 10.65
CA ASP A 26 4.98 24.20 11.56
C ASP A 26 6.32 23.63 11.09
N ILE A 27 7.29 24.51 10.90
CA ILE A 27 8.64 24.18 10.44
C ILE A 27 9.62 24.55 11.56
N GLU A 28 10.31 23.55 12.10
CA GLU A 28 11.27 23.73 13.19
C GLU A 28 12.70 23.44 12.73
N HIS A 29 13.55 24.47 12.75
CA HIS A 29 14.98 24.35 12.45
C HIS A 29 15.79 24.05 13.72
N ILE A 30 16.01 22.77 14.02
CA ILE A 30 16.68 22.33 15.26
C ILE A 30 18.21 22.42 15.16
N THR A 31 18.80 21.96 14.05
CA THR A 31 20.27 21.90 13.88
C THR A 31 20.70 22.64 12.60
N PRO A 32 21.68 23.57 12.67
CA PRO A 32 22.18 24.26 11.49
C PRO A 32 22.65 23.28 10.40
N GLY A 33 22.18 23.49 9.17
CA GLY A 33 22.57 22.68 8.00
C GLY A 33 21.89 21.31 7.90
N LYS A 34 20.97 20.96 8.80
CA LYS A 34 20.08 19.80 8.65
C LYS A 34 18.71 20.23 8.16
N GLU A 35 18.00 19.30 7.50
CA GLU A 35 16.61 19.47 7.11
C GLU A 35 15.74 19.81 8.34
N PRO A 36 14.79 20.75 8.21
CA PRO A 36 13.88 21.08 9.29
C PRO A 36 12.92 19.93 9.61
N VAL A 37 12.38 19.95 10.82
CA VAL A 37 11.28 19.06 11.21
C VAL A 37 9.97 19.73 10.82
N HIS A 38 9.15 19.02 10.07
CA HIS A 38 7.82 19.48 9.68
C HIS A 38 6.74 18.79 10.54
N SER A 39 5.74 19.57 10.93
CA SER A 39 4.53 19.06 11.57
C SER A 39 3.29 19.82 11.09
N TYR A 40 2.15 19.16 11.17
CA TYR A 40 0.86 19.72 10.75
C TYR A 40 -0.03 19.94 11.98
N LYS A 41 -0.56 21.15 12.11
CA LYS A 41 -1.55 21.52 13.11
C LYS A 41 -2.91 21.61 12.47
N LEU A 42 -3.85 20.81 12.97
CA LEU A 42 -5.18 20.65 12.39
C LEU A 42 -6.25 20.95 13.43
N GLN A 43 -7.28 21.67 13.00
CA GLN A 43 -8.50 21.93 13.77
C GLN A 43 -9.71 21.76 12.86
N ALA A 44 -10.72 21.03 13.31
CA ALA A 44 -11.98 20.88 12.60
C ALA A 44 -12.73 22.21 12.52
N LEU A 45 -13.40 22.48 11.39
CA LEU A 45 -14.26 23.64 11.16
C LEU A 45 -15.72 23.19 11.06
N PRO A 46 -16.48 23.06 12.17
CA PRO A 46 -17.82 22.43 12.18
C PRO A 46 -18.84 23.08 11.24
N ASN A 47 -18.65 24.36 10.92
CA ASN A 47 -19.52 25.12 10.02
C ASN A 47 -19.30 24.77 8.54
N GLU A 48 -18.20 24.11 8.20
CA GLU A 48 -17.86 23.69 6.84
C GLU A 48 -18.01 22.18 6.65
N LYS A 49 -19.25 21.70 6.68
CA LYS A 49 -19.54 20.27 6.54
C LYS A 49 -19.12 19.73 5.17
N LYS A 50 -18.60 18.51 5.17
CA LYS A 50 -18.22 17.73 3.98
C LYS A 50 -18.94 16.39 4.01
N LEU A 51 -19.64 16.09 2.92
CA LEU A 51 -20.32 14.82 2.74
C LEU A 51 -19.56 13.99 1.72
N PHE A 52 -19.24 12.76 2.08
CA PHE A 52 -18.61 11.78 1.22
C PHE A 52 -19.54 10.61 0.99
N GLY A 53 -19.34 9.92 -0.13
CA GLY A 53 -19.99 8.66 -0.37
C GLY A 53 -19.27 7.84 -1.42
N TYR A 54 -19.73 6.61 -1.61
CA TYR A 54 -19.25 5.76 -2.70
C TYR A 54 -20.22 5.80 -3.87
N ALA A 55 -19.71 6.18 -5.05
CA ALA A 55 -20.44 6.10 -6.30
C ALA A 55 -19.84 5.01 -7.19
N ALA A 56 -20.69 4.08 -7.66
CA ALA A 56 -20.26 3.03 -8.58
C ALA A 56 -19.53 3.62 -9.80
N LYS A 57 -18.42 2.99 -10.22
CA LYS A 57 -17.52 3.43 -11.31
C LYS A 57 -16.77 4.76 -11.07
N LYS A 58 -16.95 5.41 -9.92
CA LYS A 58 -16.20 6.62 -9.52
C LYS A 58 -15.39 6.40 -8.25
N GLY A 59 -15.83 5.51 -7.37
CA GLY A 59 -15.18 5.25 -6.08
C GLY A 59 -15.63 6.24 -5.02
N LEU A 60 -14.70 6.68 -4.17
CA LEU A 60 -14.95 7.67 -3.13
C LEU A 60 -15.13 9.07 -3.74
N VAL A 61 -16.31 9.65 -3.54
CA VAL A 61 -16.69 10.98 -4.04
C VAL A 61 -17.05 11.91 -2.90
N ARG A 62 -16.87 13.22 -3.14
CA ARG A 62 -17.39 14.29 -2.28
C ARG A 62 -18.67 14.87 -2.91
N ILE A 63 -19.68 15.06 -2.08
CA ILE A 63 -21.04 15.43 -2.48
C ILE A 63 -21.31 16.86 -2.00
N ALA A 64 -21.74 17.71 -2.91
CA ALA A 64 -22.15 19.08 -2.61
C ALA A 64 -23.50 19.12 -1.88
N ILE A 65 -23.81 20.26 -1.25
CA ILE A 65 -25.07 20.49 -0.53
C ILE A 65 -26.31 20.25 -1.41
N ASN A 66 -26.20 20.55 -2.71
CA ASN A 66 -27.27 20.32 -3.70
C ASN A 66 -27.40 18.85 -4.15
N GLY A 67 -26.61 17.92 -3.59
CA GLY A 67 -26.62 16.50 -3.91
C GLY A 67 -25.80 16.10 -5.15
N THR A 68 -25.14 17.05 -5.82
CA THR A 68 -24.26 16.74 -6.97
C THR A 68 -22.87 16.29 -6.52
N ILE A 69 -22.14 15.58 -7.39
CA ILE A 69 -20.74 15.25 -7.14
C ILE A 69 -19.88 16.50 -7.32
N GLU A 70 -19.26 16.95 -6.24
CA GLU A 70 -18.30 18.05 -6.21
C GLU A 70 -16.90 17.57 -6.61
N ASP A 71 -16.46 16.44 -6.04
CA ASP A 71 -15.20 15.78 -6.37
C ASP A 71 -15.45 14.29 -6.64
N ALA A 72 -15.10 13.85 -7.84
CA ALA A 72 -15.33 12.48 -8.28
C ALA A 72 -14.18 11.51 -7.96
N ASN A 73 -13.07 11.98 -7.38
CA ASN A 73 -11.85 11.19 -7.26
C ASN A 73 -11.04 11.55 -5.99
N VAL A 74 -11.70 11.51 -4.84
CA VAL A 74 -11.08 11.84 -3.55
C VAL A 74 -9.96 10.84 -3.24
N LEU A 75 -10.21 9.54 -3.40
CA LEU A 75 -9.20 8.49 -3.15
C LEU A 75 -7.98 8.66 -4.07
N GLY A 76 -8.20 8.84 -5.37
CA GLY A 76 -7.11 8.98 -6.35
C GLY A 76 -6.26 10.24 -6.16
N THR A 77 -6.82 11.27 -5.51
CA THR A 77 -6.08 12.46 -5.08
C THR A 77 -5.29 12.18 -3.81
N LEU A 78 -5.91 11.54 -2.80
CA LEU A 78 -5.27 11.18 -1.53
C LEU A 78 -4.02 10.31 -1.73
N ILE A 79 -4.13 9.21 -2.50
CA ILE A 79 -3.01 8.29 -2.70
C ILE A 79 -1.90 8.85 -3.61
N ALA A 80 -2.15 9.99 -4.26
CA ALA A 80 -1.11 10.67 -5.03
C ALA A 80 -0.19 11.52 -4.15
N LEU A 81 -0.67 11.98 -2.98
CA LEU A 81 -0.01 12.98 -2.14
C LEU A 81 1.43 12.64 -1.73
N PRO A 82 1.83 11.37 -1.46
CA PRO A 82 3.21 11.04 -1.12
C PRO A 82 4.22 11.44 -2.21
N ASN A 83 3.79 11.52 -3.46
CA ASN A 83 4.62 11.91 -4.61
C ASN A 83 4.41 13.38 -5.02
N LYS A 84 3.80 14.20 -4.16
CA LYS A 84 3.45 15.60 -4.44
C LYS A 84 4.14 16.56 -3.48
N PRO A 85 4.29 17.84 -3.88
CA PRO A 85 4.75 18.87 -2.96
C PRO A 85 3.84 18.96 -1.71
N GLN A 86 4.42 19.25 -0.54
CA GLN A 86 3.72 19.33 0.76
C GLN A 86 2.48 20.24 0.76
N TRP A 87 2.49 21.33 -0.01
CA TRP A 87 1.33 22.22 -0.10
C TRP A 87 0.08 21.53 -0.68
N GLU A 88 0.23 20.50 -1.54
CA GLU A 88 -0.90 19.72 -2.05
C GLU A 88 -1.57 18.92 -0.92
N LEU A 89 -0.80 18.41 0.05
CA LEU A 89 -1.34 17.75 1.24
C LEU A 89 -2.13 18.74 2.09
N THR A 90 -1.55 19.91 2.40
CA THR A 90 -2.24 20.96 3.16
C THR A 90 -3.56 21.37 2.49
N ASN A 91 -3.55 21.56 1.17
CA ASN A 91 -4.75 21.88 0.41
C ASN A 91 -5.76 20.73 0.40
N PHE A 92 -5.31 19.47 0.33
CA PHE A 92 -6.20 18.32 0.44
C PHE A 92 -6.92 18.30 1.78
N LEU A 93 -6.17 18.45 2.88
CA LEU A 93 -6.71 18.43 4.24
C LEU A 93 -7.70 19.58 4.44
N LYS A 94 -7.35 20.82 4.05
CA LYS A 94 -8.26 21.97 4.15
C LYS A 94 -9.61 21.72 3.46
N ASN A 95 -9.59 21.08 2.29
CA ASN A 95 -10.80 20.89 1.49
C ASN A 95 -11.61 19.65 1.86
N ASN A 96 -10.98 18.62 2.44
CA ASN A 96 -11.62 17.32 2.71
C ASN A 96 -11.74 16.98 4.20
N GLY A 97 -11.09 17.75 5.08
CA GLY A 97 -10.89 17.38 6.47
C GLY A 97 -9.68 16.47 6.66
N PHE A 98 -9.40 16.15 7.93
CA PHE A 98 -8.34 15.22 8.30
C PHE A 98 -8.73 13.76 8.09
N LEU A 99 -7.74 12.87 8.05
CA LEU A 99 -7.94 11.42 7.90
C LEU A 99 -8.78 10.84 9.05
N PHE A 100 -8.67 11.42 10.24
CA PHE A 100 -9.39 11.06 11.45
C PHE A 100 -10.16 12.28 12.00
N PRO A 101 -11.18 12.08 12.85
CA PRO A 101 -11.82 13.19 13.55
C PRO A 101 -10.80 13.97 14.40
N VAL A 102 -10.82 15.30 14.33
CA VAL A 102 -9.96 16.20 15.13
C VAL A 102 -10.81 17.17 15.94
N ASN A 103 -10.18 17.84 16.90
CA ASN A 103 -10.77 18.78 17.84
C ASN A 103 -11.32 20.01 17.10
N THR A 104 -12.43 20.55 17.59
CA THR A 104 -13.11 21.71 16.99
C THR A 104 -12.71 23.04 17.62
N GLU A 105 -12.05 23.02 18.77
CA GLU A 105 -11.71 24.19 19.60
C GLU A 105 -10.21 24.50 19.61
N THR A 106 -9.36 23.48 19.47
CA THR A 106 -7.91 23.61 19.55
C THR A 106 -7.20 22.88 18.42
N TYR A 107 -5.98 23.31 18.11
CA TYR A 107 -5.12 22.60 17.17
C TYR A 107 -4.55 21.32 17.80
N GLU A 108 -4.63 20.23 17.05
CA GLU A 108 -3.89 19.01 17.31
C GLU A 108 -2.69 18.94 16.36
N ALA A 109 -1.52 18.55 16.87
CA ALA A 109 -0.28 18.47 16.11
C ALA A 109 0.04 17.04 15.67
N PHE A 110 0.48 16.88 14.43
CA PHE A 110 0.80 15.59 13.81
C PHE A 110 2.16 15.67 13.12
N ASP A 111 3.02 14.69 13.36
CA ASP A 111 4.30 14.59 12.66
C ASP A 111 4.10 14.19 11.19
N GLU A 112 4.94 14.77 10.32
CA GLU A 112 4.88 14.52 8.88
C GLU A 112 5.07 13.04 8.54
N THR A 113 6.05 12.38 9.18
CA THR A 113 6.43 10.99 8.92
C THR A 113 5.26 10.02 9.12
N SER A 114 4.56 10.12 10.25
CA SER A 114 3.41 9.26 10.55
C SER A 114 2.25 9.51 9.59
N LEU A 115 1.97 10.79 9.27
CA LEU A 115 0.89 11.14 8.37
C LEU A 115 1.14 10.61 6.95
N TYR A 116 2.32 10.88 6.38
CA TYR A 116 2.68 10.32 5.09
C TYR A 116 2.77 8.80 5.14
N GLY A 117 3.26 8.20 6.22
CA GLY A 117 3.29 6.75 6.39
C GLY A 117 1.91 6.11 6.25
N ILE A 118 0.87 6.69 6.85
CA ILE A 118 -0.51 6.20 6.73
C ILE A 118 -1.02 6.33 5.28
N ILE A 119 -0.81 7.50 4.67
CA ILE A 119 -1.25 7.75 3.27
C ILE A 119 -0.52 6.83 2.31
N ASP A 120 0.76 6.58 2.55
CA ASP A 120 1.61 5.77 1.69
C ASP A 120 1.26 4.29 1.77
N ARG A 121 0.91 3.78 2.96
CA ARG A 121 0.40 2.41 3.12
C ARG A 121 -0.91 2.20 2.36
N LEU A 122 -1.83 3.16 2.39
CA LEU A 122 -3.03 3.15 1.56
C LEU A 122 -2.68 3.13 0.07
N ARG A 123 -1.75 3.99 -0.38
CA ARG A 123 -1.26 4.02 -1.77
C ARG A 123 -0.68 2.66 -2.18
N MET A 124 0.25 2.11 -1.41
CA MET A 124 0.90 0.83 -1.69
C MET A 124 -0.11 -0.31 -1.76
N THR A 125 -1.12 -0.32 -0.89
CA THR A 125 -2.22 -1.30 -0.94
C THR A 125 -2.98 -1.23 -2.26
N VAL A 126 -3.35 -0.02 -2.70
CA VAL A 126 -4.05 0.19 -3.99
C VAL A 126 -3.16 -0.19 -5.18
N GLU A 127 -1.87 0.16 -5.13
CA GLU A 127 -0.92 -0.19 -6.18
C GLU A 127 -0.66 -1.68 -6.26
N LEU A 128 -0.55 -2.37 -5.12
CA LEU A 128 -0.33 -3.81 -5.08
C LEU A 128 -1.55 -4.54 -5.63
N MET A 129 -2.75 -4.14 -5.21
CA MET A 129 -4.01 -4.64 -5.74
C MET A 129 -4.09 -4.42 -7.26
N THR A 130 -3.62 -3.28 -7.76
CA THR A 130 -3.58 -3.01 -9.20
C THR A 130 -2.58 -3.92 -9.90
N ALA A 131 -1.32 -3.92 -9.48
CA ALA A 131 -0.25 -4.68 -10.12
C ALA A 131 -0.54 -6.20 -10.14
N ALA A 132 -1.11 -6.73 -9.05
CA ALA A 132 -1.46 -8.15 -8.94
C ALA A 132 -2.62 -8.57 -9.87
N ASN A 133 -3.51 -7.63 -10.22
CA ASN A 133 -4.70 -7.90 -11.05
C ASN A 133 -4.57 -7.39 -12.50
N GLU A 134 -3.47 -6.74 -12.85
CA GLU A 134 -3.20 -6.40 -14.25
C GLU A 134 -3.01 -7.64 -15.13
N VAL A 135 -3.42 -7.50 -16.40
CA VAL A 135 -3.27 -8.55 -17.42
C VAL A 135 -1.81 -8.88 -17.64
N ARG A 136 -0.96 -7.84 -17.76
CA ARG A 136 0.49 -7.99 -17.82
C ARG A 136 1.06 -7.67 -16.44
N LYS A 137 1.43 -8.72 -15.71
CA LYS A 137 1.98 -8.60 -14.36
C LYS A 137 3.43 -8.13 -14.42
N ASP A 138 3.71 -7.07 -13.68
CA ASP A 138 5.07 -6.66 -13.33
C ASP A 138 5.42 -7.30 -11.99
N TYR A 139 6.03 -8.49 -12.04
CA TYR A 139 6.36 -9.26 -10.82
C TYR A 139 7.39 -8.56 -9.93
N GLN A 140 8.27 -7.72 -10.49
CA GLN A 140 9.22 -6.95 -9.68
C GLN A 140 8.47 -5.87 -8.90
N LYS A 141 7.53 -5.18 -9.53
CA LYS A 141 6.67 -4.21 -8.83
C LYS A 141 5.82 -4.87 -7.75
N ILE A 142 5.21 -6.03 -8.06
CA ILE A 142 4.41 -6.79 -7.08
C ILE A 142 5.26 -7.20 -5.89
N LEU A 143 6.47 -7.71 -6.11
CA LEU A 143 7.40 -8.08 -5.06
C LEU A 143 7.72 -6.89 -4.17
N LYS A 144 8.19 -5.77 -4.75
CA LYS A 144 8.58 -4.59 -3.98
C LYS A 144 7.43 -4.07 -3.11
N LEU A 145 6.23 -3.96 -3.68
CA LEU A 145 5.05 -3.50 -2.93
C LEU A 145 4.63 -4.48 -1.83
N THR A 146 4.73 -5.79 -2.10
CA THR A 146 4.43 -6.84 -1.11
C THR A 146 5.40 -6.78 0.06
N LEU A 147 6.70 -6.65 -0.21
CA LEU A 147 7.72 -6.50 0.83
C LEU A 147 7.57 -5.18 1.58
N SER A 148 7.28 -4.09 0.87
CA SER A 148 7.11 -2.77 1.49
C SER A 148 5.95 -2.74 2.48
N LEU A 149 4.84 -3.44 2.19
CA LEU A 149 3.72 -3.58 3.12
C LEU A 149 4.01 -4.58 4.23
N LEU A 150 4.54 -5.77 3.89
CA LEU A 150 4.87 -6.82 4.86
C LEU A 150 5.80 -6.31 5.96
N PHE A 151 6.84 -5.55 5.58
CA PHE A 151 7.84 -5.00 6.48
C PHE A 151 7.58 -3.54 6.88
N ALA A 152 6.39 -2.99 6.58
CA ALA A 152 6.07 -1.62 6.95
C ALA A 152 6.10 -1.45 8.48
N PRO A 153 6.69 -0.36 9.01
CA PRO A 153 6.68 -0.11 10.45
C PRO A 153 5.27 0.15 10.96
N ASP A 154 5.01 -0.26 12.19
CA ASP A 154 3.74 0.01 12.86
C ASP A 154 3.60 1.51 13.11
N VAL A 155 2.53 2.10 12.59
CA VAL A 155 2.16 3.49 12.81
C VAL A 155 0.93 3.53 13.70
N THR A 156 0.97 4.42 14.68
CA THR A 156 -0.16 4.60 15.60
C THR A 156 -0.49 6.07 15.73
N LEU A 157 -1.78 6.41 15.77
CA LEU A 157 -2.23 7.79 15.84
C LEU A 157 -3.46 7.91 16.73
N LYS A 158 -3.46 8.91 17.60
CA LYS A 158 -4.59 9.21 18.49
C LYS A 158 -4.88 10.70 18.42
N THR A 159 -6.14 11.03 18.17
CA THR A 159 -6.67 12.39 18.35
C THR A 159 -7.55 12.44 19.60
N ASP A 160 -7.82 13.64 20.09
CA ASP A 160 -8.73 13.90 21.21
C ASP A 160 -10.17 13.48 20.88
N SER A 161 -10.58 13.65 19.61
CA SER A 161 -11.94 13.33 19.15
C SER A 161 -12.15 11.84 18.86
N MET A 162 -11.10 11.02 18.83
CA MET A 162 -11.23 9.57 18.65
C MET A 162 -11.58 8.88 19.98
N SER A 163 -12.35 7.80 19.94
CA SER A 163 -12.59 6.94 21.12
C SER A 163 -11.43 5.97 21.35
N LYS A 164 -10.91 5.35 20.29
CA LYS A 164 -9.76 4.43 20.31
C LYS A 164 -8.55 5.03 19.59
N LYS A 165 -7.36 4.46 19.81
CA LYS A 165 -6.15 4.81 19.05
C LYS A 165 -6.15 4.03 17.74
N TYR A 166 -5.80 4.68 16.63
CA TYR A 166 -5.56 4.01 15.36
C TYR A 166 -4.25 3.22 15.42
N HIS A 167 -4.26 2.03 14.86
CA HIS A 167 -3.09 1.20 14.62
C HIS A 167 -3.14 0.77 13.16
N SER A 168 -2.02 0.96 12.45
CA SER A 168 -1.86 0.41 11.10
C SER A 168 -1.89 -1.12 11.12
N CYS A 169 -2.03 -1.73 9.95
CA CYS A 169 -1.96 -3.18 9.83
C CYS A 169 -0.62 -3.69 10.38
N HIS A 170 -0.67 -4.74 11.20
CA HIS A 170 0.51 -5.46 11.69
C HIS A 170 0.43 -6.89 11.19
N HIS A 171 1.42 -7.32 10.41
CA HIS A 171 1.47 -8.67 9.86
C HIS A 171 2.08 -9.63 10.89
N SER A 172 1.30 -10.60 11.36
CA SER A 172 1.76 -11.59 12.36
C SER A 172 3.02 -12.37 11.96
N TYR A 173 3.29 -12.48 10.65
CA TYR A 173 4.53 -13.03 10.11
C TYR A 173 5.78 -12.33 10.68
N ILE A 174 5.72 -11.02 10.90
CA ILE A 174 6.84 -10.23 11.40
C ILE A 174 7.22 -10.63 12.84
N ASP A 175 6.24 -10.99 13.66
CA ASP A 175 6.50 -11.47 15.03
C ASP A 175 7.19 -12.84 15.03
N LEU A 176 6.80 -13.73 14.11
CA LEU A 176 7.47 -15.02 13.90
C LEU A 176 8.92 -14.80 13.45
N LEU A 177 9.11 -13.91 12.47
CA LEU A 177 10.44 -13.62 11.93
C LEU A 177 11.38 -12.96 12.95
N LYS A 178 10.86 -12.19 13.90
CA LYS A 178 11.66 -11.62 15.01
C LYS A 178 12.15 -12.68 15.99
N ASN A 179 11.44 -13.81 16.11
CA ASN A 179 11.74 -14.86 17.08
C ASN A 179 11.79 -16.23 16.41
N PRO A 180 12.73 -16.46 15.45
CA PRO A 180 12.76 -17.69 14.69
C PRO A 180 13.25 -18.86 15.56
N PRO A 181 12.80 -20.10 15.29
CA PRO A 181 13.33 -21.28 15.96
C PRO A 181 14.80 -21.51 15.56
N VAL A 182 15.68 -21.49 16.56
CA VAL A 182 17.14 -21.63 16.34
C VAL A 182 17.58 -23.09 16.31
N GLN A 183 16.83 -23.99 16.93
CA GLN A 183 17.20 -25.40 17.04
C GLN A 183 16.71 -26.19 15.82
N LEU A 184 17.63 -26.94 15.21
CA LEU A 184 17.29 -27.93 14.18
C LEU A 184 16.27 -28.95 14.70
N SER A 185 15.44 -29.45 13.79
CA SER A 185 14.60 -30.62 14.06
C SER A 185 15.46 -31.88 14.31
N GLN A 186 14.89 -32.94 14.88
CA GLN A 186 15.63 -34.19 15.04
C GLN A 186 16.07 -34.75 13.68
N GLU A 187 15.18 -34.71 12.69
CA GLU A 187 15.46 -35.18 11.33
C GLU A 187 16.61 -34.39 10.70
N HIS A 188 16.61 -33.06 10.82
CA HIS A 188 17.70 -32.23 10.29
C HIS A 188 19.01 -32.47 11.04
N ARG A 189 19.00 -32.69 12.36
CA ARG A 189 20.21 -33.09 13.10
C ARG A 189 20.79 -34.42 12.59
N GLU A 190 19.92 -35.38 12.28
CA GLU A 190 20.35 -36.66 11.69
C GLU A 190 20.91 -36.46 10.27
N GLN A 191 20.33 -35.57 9.46
CA GLN A 191 20.83 -35.21 8.13
C GLN A 191 22.18 -34.49 8.20
N GLU A 192 22.37 -33.58 9.15
CA GLU A 192 23.64 -32.88 9.41
C GLU A 192 24.74 -33.85 9.86
N PHE A 193 24.42 -34.82 10.71
CA PHE A 193 25.41 -35.80 11.18
C PHE A 193 25.82 -36.80 10.10
N ASN A 194 24.86 -37.24 9.27
CA ASN A 194 25.07 -38.31 8.29
C ASN A 194 25.39 -37.81 6.86
N GLY A 195 25.28 -36.51 6.61
CA GLY A 195 25.39 -35.96 5.25
C GLY A 195 25.74 -34.47 5.23
N ASN A 196 25.76 -33.89 4.03
CA ASN A 196 26.07 -32.48 3.81
C ASN A 196 24.87 -31.71 3.21
N ILE A 197 23.69 -32.30 3.21
CA ILE A 197 22.50 -31.72 2.58
C ILE A 197 21.33 -31.87 3.54
N PHE A 198 20.66 -30.75 3.81
CA PHE A 198 19.32 -30.73 4.35
C PHE A 198 18.30 -30.93 3.24
N THR A 199 17.31 -31.79 3.48
CA THR A 199 16.12 -31.86 2.63
C THR A 199 14.98 -31.13 3.32
N VAL A 200 14.38 -30.18 2.62
CA VAL A 200 13.25 -29.38 3.10
C VAL A 200 12.06 -29.64 2.19
N ILE A 201 10.95 -30.04 2.80
CA ILE A 201 9.67 -30.14 2.10
C ILE A 201 9.07 -28.75 2.11
N ASP A 202 8.82 -28.20 0.92
CA ASP A 202 8.18 -26.90 0.76
C ASP A 202 7.08 -26.94 -0.30
N SER A 203 6.18 -25.97 -0.27
CA SER A 203 5.00 -25.95 -1.15
C SER A 203 5.26 -25.37 -2.55
N ILE A 204 6.46 -24.85 -2.81
CA ILE A 204 6.82 -24.18 -4.08
C ILE A 204 7.55 -25.15 -5.02
N HIS A 205 8.55 -25.87 -4.50
CA HIS A 205 9.41 -26.80 -5.24
C HIS A 205 9.26 -28.26 -4.77
N SER A 206 8.38 -28.54 -3.81
CA SER A 206 8.09 -29.86 -3.22
C SER A 206 9.23 -30.44 -2.37
N ASN A 207 10.43 -30.58 -2.93
CA ASN A 207 11.62 -31.07 -2.23
C ASN A 207 12.82 -30.20 -2.60
N SER A 208 13.21 -29.33 -1.67
CA SER A 208 14.38 -28.48 -1.81
C SER A 208 15.55 -29.02 -1.02
N GLN A 209 16.76 -28.67 -1.48
CA GLN A 209 18.02 -29.09 -0.88
C GLN A 209 18.81 -27.86 -0.46
N LEU A 210 19.32 -27.85 0.76
CA LEU A 210 20.21 -26.80 1.27
C LEU A 210 21.49 -27.45 1.78
N ILE A 211 22.65 -26.94 1.37
CA ILE A 211 23.93 -27.48 1.82
C ILE A 211 24.14 -27.12 3.30
N VAL A 212 24.57 -28.09 4.11
CA VAL A 212 24.75 -27.92 5.56
C VAL A 212 25.78 -26.82 5.87
N SER A 213 26.90 -26.79 5.14
CA SER A 213 27.91 -25.74 5.31
C SER A 213 27.37 -24.36 4.95
N GLU A 214 26.56 -24.25 3.90
CA GLU A 214 25.95 -22.99 3.48
C GLU A 214 24.94 -22.47 4.52
N TYR A 215 24.08 -23.35 5.05
CA TYR A 215 23.21 -23.01 6.17
C TYR A 215 24.02 -22.46 7.34
N ASN A 216 25.07 -23.17 7.75
CA ASN A 216 25.93 -22.76 8.87
C ASN A 216 26.66 -21.44 8.60
N ASP A 217 27.08 -21.18 7.36
CA ASP A 217 27.71 -19.91 6.96
C ASP A 217 26.71 -18.75 6.99
N ILE A 218 25.46 -18.95 6.54
CA ILE A 218 24.39 -17.95 6.63
C ILE A 218 24.10 -17.64 8.10
N ILE A 219 23.75 -18.66 8.90
CA ILE A 219 23.37 -18.48 10.31
C ILE A 219 24.53 -17.91 11.12
N GLY A 220 25.76 -18.37 10.87
CA GLY A 220 26.97 -17.89 11.51
C GLY A 220 27.41 -16.49 11.07
N GLY A 221 26.87 -15.98 9.94
CA GLY A 221 27.29 -14.70 9.37
C GLY A 221 28.68 -14.72 8.74
N TYR A 222 29.10 -15.88 8.23
CA TYR A 222 30.38 -16.10 7.57
C TYR A 222 30.26 -16.25 6.05
N SER A 223 29.03 -16.18 5.52
CA SER A 223 28.80 -16.28 4.07
C SER A 223 29.56 -15.19 3.31
N SER A 224 30.20 -15.61 2.21
CA SER A 224 30.86 -14.70 1.26
C SER A 224 29.91 -14.18 0.18
N VAL A 225 28.67 -14.67 0.14
CA VAL A 225 27.65 -14.24 -0.81
C VAL A 225 27.09 -12.89 -0.37
N PRO A 226 27.11 -11.84 -1.22
CA PRO A 226 26.63 -10.52 -0.85
C PRO A 226 25.18 -10.52 -0.33
N GLY A 227 24.99 -10.00 0.88
CA GLY A 227 23.70 -9.86 1.54
C GLY A 227 23.23 -11.10 2.33
N PHE A 228 23.95 -12.23 2.26
CA PHE A 228 23.57 -13.43 3.04
C PHE A 228 23.89 -13.29 4.54
N ASP A 229 24.67 -12.29 4.91
CA ASP A 229 24.95 -11.90 6.29
C ASP A 229 23.87 -11.01 6.92
N ASP A 230 22.87 -10.56 6.13
CA ASP A 230 21.75 -9.73 6.59
C ASP A 230 20.91 -10.47 7.64
N HIS A 231 20.62 -9.78 8.75
CA HIS A 231 19.85 -10.34 9.86
C HIS A 231 18.45 -10.84 9.45
N ILE A 232 17.79 -10.18 8.50
CA ILE A 232 16.47 -10.61 8.04
C ILE A 232 16.60 -11.92 7.28
N PHE A 233 17.61 -12.05 6.41
CA PHE A 233 17.81 -13.29 5.68
C PHE A 233 18.20 -14.44 6.60
N LYS A 234 19.06 -14.21 7.60
CA LYS A 234 19.35 -15.20 8.65
C LYS A 234 18.08 -15.70 9.32
N ASN A 235 17.19 -14.79 9.73
CA ASN A 235 15.94 -15.16 10.37
C ASN A 235 15.00 -15.91 9.41
N ILE A 236 14.96 -15.54 8.12
CA ILE A 236 14.20 -16.26 7.09
C ILE A 236 14.76 -17.68 6.92
N THR A 237 16.08 -17.85 6.88
CA THR A 237 16.73 -19.17 6.77
C THR A 237 16.45 -20.03 8.00
N LEU A 238 16.48 -19.45 9.20
CA LEU A 238 16.07 -20.16 10.43
C LEU A 238 14.59 -20.59 10.37
N MET A 239 13.69 -19.70 9.95
CA MET A 239 12.27 -20.03 9.76
C MET A 239 12.08 -21.12 8.69
N TYR A 240 12.80 -21.04 7.57
CA TYR A 240 12.68 -22.00 6.48
C TYR A 240 13.07 -23.41 6.91
N MET A 241 14.17 -23.50 7.65
CA MET A 241 14.72 -24.77 8.14
C MET A 241 13.98 -25.33 9.36
N ASN A 242 13.71 -24.48 10.35
CA ASN A 242 13.29 -24.92 11.69
C ASN A 242 11.85 -24.54 12.03
N GLY A 243 11.21 -23.71 11.19
CA GLY A 243 9.85 -23.23 11.39
C GLY A 243 8.83 -24.35 11.34
N ASN A 244 7.88 -24.31 12.28
CA ASN A 244 6.69 -25.17 12.29
C ASN A 244 5.42 -24.41 11.87
N ASP A 245 5.60 -23.23 11.28
CA ASP A 245 4.52 -22.44 10.72
C ASP A 245 3.83 -23.17 9.55
N SER A 246 2.57 -22.81 9.31
CA SER A 246 1.74 -23.43 8.28
C SER A 246 0.92 -22.39 7.54
N GLY A 247 0.27 -22.80 6.45
CA GLY A 247 -0.56 -21.92 5.65
C GLY A 247 0.26 -20.79 5.02
N THR A 248 -0.28 -19.56 5.07
CA THR A 248 0.34 -18.44 4.37
C THR A 248 1.66 -17.99 4.98
N ASN A 249 1.85 -18.10 6.31
CA ASN A 249 3.13 -17.74 6.93
C ASN A 249 4.27 -18.62 6.41
N ARG A 250 4.01 -19.93 6.29
CA ARG A 250 4.96 -20.86 5.68
C ARG A 250 5.25 -20.53 4.23
N LEU A 251 4.21 -20.24 3.45
CA LEU A 251 4.38 -19.83 2.06
C LEU A 251 5.21 -18.54 1.93
N ILE A 252 5.06 -17.58 2.85
CA ILE A 252 5.89 -16.36 2.89
C ILE A 252 7.34 -16.75 3.16
N THR A 253 7.62 -17.54 4.19
CA THR A 253 8.98 -18.01 4.50
C THR A 253 9.63 -18.71 3.30
N GLU A 254 8.94 -19.68 2.70
CA GLU A 254 9.42 -20.44 1.55
C GLU A 254 9.72 -19.51 0.36
N PHE A 255 8.79 -18.60 0.04
CA PHE A 255 8.97 -17.65 -1.04
C PHE A 255 10.15 -16.71 -0.79
N LEU A 256 10.26 -16.12 0.40
CA LEU A 256 11.34 -15.21 0.74
C LEU A 256 12.70 -15.91 0.72
N PHE A 257 12.78 -17.13 1.26
CA PHE A 257 14.01 -17.92 1.22
C PHE A 257 14.45 -18.15 -0.23
N HIS A 258 13.60 -18.74 -1.07
CA HIS A 258 13.95 -19.02 -2.47
C HIS A 258 14.22 -17.75 -3.27
N TYR A 259 13.48 -16.66 -3.03
CA TYR A 259 13.73 -15.42 -3.75
C TYR A 259 15.10 -14.84 -3.41
N PHE A 260 15.44 -14.75 -2.13
CA PHE A 260 16.70 -14.16 -1.70
C PHE A 260 17.91 -15.07 -1.97
N HIS A 261 17.70 -16.39 -1.90
CA HIS A 261 18.73 -17.38 -2.16
C HIS A 261 18.99 -17.57 -3.66
N ASP A 262 17.93 -17.82 -4.44
CA ASP A 262 18.06 -18.29 -5.84
C ASP A 262 17.97 -17.14 -6.86
N VAL A 263 17.25 -16.06 -6.56
CA VAL A 263 17.02 -14.96 -7.51
C VAL A 263 17.92 -13.77 -7.21
N GLY A 264 17.85 -13.23 -6.00
CA GLY A 264 18.68 -12.11 -5.60
C GLY A 264 18.26 -11.50 -4.28
N MET A 265 19.24 -11.34 -3.39
CA MET A 265 19.04 -10.74 -2.07
C MET A 265 18.84 -9.22 -2.16
N LEU A 266 17.85 -8.73 -1.41
CA LEU A 266 17.49 -7.32 -1.35
C LEU A 266 18.03 -6.67 -0.07
N ASN A 267 18.49 -5.43 -0.20
CA ASN A 267 18.91 -4.59 0.91
C ASN A 267 17.71 -3.85 1.49
N PHE A 268 17.27 -4.29 2.68
CA PHE A 268 16.15 -3.71 3.41
C PHE A 268 16.42 -2.27 3.91
N SER A 269 17.70 -1.87 4.01
CA SER A 269 18.09 -0.52 4.45
C SER A 269 18.19 0.48 3.30
N ASN A 270 18.18 0.02 2.04
CA ASN A 270 18.39 0.85 0.86
C ASN A 270 17.30 0.62 -0.21
N ASP A 271 16.05 0.90 0.17
CA ASP A 271 14.85 0.88 -0.71
C ASP A 271 14.70 -0.41 -1.54
N PHE A 272 15.01 -1.55 -0.92
CA PHE A 272 14.99 -2.86 -1.57
C PHE A 272 15.77 -2.87 -2.90
N SER A 273 16.95 -2.27 -2.90
CA SER A 273 17.96 -2.46 -3.95
C SER A 273 18.63 -3.82 -3.80
N TYR A 274 19.11 -4.42 -4.89
CA TYR A 274 19.81 -5.70 -4.79
C TYR A 274 21.25 -5.51 -4.32
N TYR A 275 21.76 -6.44 -3.50
CA TYR A 275 23.18 -6.50 -3.15
C TYR A 275 24.07 -6.89 -4.34
N ALA A 276 23.52 -7.66 -5.29
CA ALA A 276 24.18 -8.08 -6.54
C ALA A 276 23.15 -8.16 -7.68
N GLU A 277 23.58 -8.29 -8.94
CA GLU A 277 22.66 -8.43 -10.07
C GLU A 277 21.79 -9.69 -9.91
N PRO A 278 20.44 -9.57 -9.93
CA PRO A 278 19.58 -10.72 -9.69
C PRO A 278 19.52 -11.65 -10.91
N ASN A 279 19.53 -12.95 -10.66
CA ASN A 279 19.30 -13.97 -11.67
C ASN A 279 17.81 -14.17 -11.91
N MET A 280 17.22 -13.31 -12.74
CA MET A 280 15.78 -13.35 -13.07
C MET A 280 15.34 -14.65 -13.75
N ALA A 281 16.25 -15.47 -14.28
CA ALA A 281 15.91 -16.79 -14.82
C ALA A 281 15.45 -17.77 -13.73
N ASN A 282 15.93 -17.58 -12.49
CA ASN A 282 15.57 -18.39 -11.34
C ASN A 282 14.23 -17.96 -10.72
N PHE A 283 13.62 -16.85 -11.16
CA PHE A 283 12.30 -16.46 -10.69
C PHE A 283 11.20 -17.28 -11.40
N THR A 284 11.00 -18.50 -10.91
CA THR A 284 10.18 -19.53 -11.58
C THR A 284 8.68 -19.18 -11.63
N PRO A 285 7.89 -19.85 -12.48
CA PRO A 285 6.43 -19.72 -12.48
C PRO A 285 5.79 -20.02 -11.12
N GLU A 286 6.28 -21.02 -10.40
CA GLU A 286 5.77 -21.43 -9.08
C GLU A 286 5.99 -20.33 -8.04
N MET A 287 7.18 -19.71 -8.03
CA MET A 287 7.47 -18.55 -7.18
C MET A 287 6.60 -17.35 -7.52
N LYS A 288 6.34 -17.12 -8.82
CA LYS A 288 5.46 -16.04 -9.29
C LYS A 288 4.02 -16.27 -8.83
N ASP A 289 3.54 -17.51 -8.84
CA ASP A 289 2.21 -17.86 -8.33
C ASP A 289 2.15 -17.74 -6.81
N ALA A 290 3.20 -18.15 -6.09
CA ALA A 290 3.35 -17.93 -4.65
C ALA A 290 3.30 -16.44 -4.30
N LEU A 291 4.06 -15.60 -5.02
CA LEU A 291 4.05 -14.14 -4.83
C LEU A 291 2.65 -13.55 -5.02
N ILE A 292 1.87 -13.99 -6.01
CA ILE A 292 0.50 -13.52 -6.20
C ILE A 292 -0.42 -13.93 -5.05
N LYS A 293 -0.26 -15.15 -4.51
CA LYS A 293 -1.02 -15.60 -3.34
C LYS A 293 -0.68 -14.75 -2.10
N ILE A 294 0.61 -14.51 -1.86
CA ILE A 294 1.09 -13.67 -0.76
C ILE A 294 0.58 -12.24 -0.92
N ALA A 295 0.73 -11.64 -2.10
CA ALA A 295 0.24 -10.29 -2.37
C ALA A 295 -1.26 -10.14 -2.06
N LYS A 296 -2.09 -11.10 -2.47
CA LYS A 296 -3.53 -11.11 -2.17
C LYS A 296 -3.82 -11.22 -0.68
N PHE A 297 -3.05 -12.05 0.03
CA PHE A 297 -3.16 -12.16 1.48
C PHE A 297 -2.82 -10.84 2.18
N ILE A 298 -1.70 -10.21 1.83
CA ILE A 298 -1.26 -8.93 2.39
C ILE A 298 -2.27 -7.81 2.10
N ILE A 299 -2.79 -7.71 0.87
CA ILE A 299 -3.88 -6.77 0.53
C ILE A 299 -5.09 -7.00 1.44
N GLY A 300 -5.45 -8.26 1.68
CA GLY A 300 -6.57 -8.63 2.54
C GLY A 300 -6.36 -8.17 3.99
N GLU A 301 -5.18 -8.43 4.57
CA GLU A 301 -4.85 -7.98 5.92
C GLU A 301 -4.84 -6.45 6.03
N GLU A 302 -4.26 -5.75 5.07
CA GLU A 302 -4.22 -4.27 5.04
C GLU A 302 -5.62 -3.66 4.94
N ILE A 303 -6.48 -4.17 4.06
CA ILE A 303 -7.86 -3.69 3.96
C ILE A 303 -8.62 -3.99 5.26
N ASN A 304 -8.61 -5.23 5.73
CA ASN A 304 -9.39 -5.65 6.89
C ASN A 304 -9.00 -4.92 8.17
N ALA A 305 -7.70 -4.67 8.38
CA ALA A 305 -7.22 -3.90 9.54
C ALA A 305 -7.79 -2.48 9.61
N ASN A 306 -8.17 -1.89 8.47
CA ASN A 306 -8.66 -0.52 8.38
C ASN A 306 -10.20 -0.40 8.29
N LEU A 307 -10.93 -1.52 8.43
CA LEU A 307 -12.41 -1.56 8.40
C LEU A 307 -13.07 -1.56 9.80
N ASP A 308 -12.31 -1.51 10.91
CA ASP A 308 -12.86 -1.51 12.29
C ASP A 308 -13.82 -0.35 12.57
N GLY A 309 -13.67 0.78 11.84
CA GLY A 309 -14.53 1.96 11.95
C GLY A 309 -15.79 1.95 11.06
N ILE A 310 -16.18 0.80 10.52
CA ILE A 310 -17.35 0.63 9.65
C ILE A 310 -18.43 -0.17 10.37
N HIS A 311 -19.56 0.46 10.70
CA HIS A 311 -20.62 -0.15 11.49
C HIS A 311 -21.95 -0.19 10.71
N PRO A 312 -22.61 -1.35 10.57
CA PRO A 312 -23.95 -1.41 10.01
C PRO A 312 -24.94 -0.74 10.96
N VAL A 313 -25.82 0.10 10.43
CA VAL A 313 -26.87 0.80 11.18
C VAL A 313 -28.19 0.75 10.42
N TYR A 314 -29.31 0.76 11.13
CA TYR A 314 -30.64 0.85 10.52
C TYR A 314 -31.17 2.28 10.65
N ASP A 315 -31.40 2.95 9.51
CA ASP A 315 -31.97 4.30 9.50
C ASP A 315 -33.49 4.21 9.67
N SER A 316 -33.99 4.62 10.83
CA SER A 316 -35.41 4.57 11.16
C SER A 316 -36.27 5.61 10.42
N LYS A 317 -35.66 6.63 9.80
CA LYS A 317 -36.36 7.63 9.00
C LYS A 317 -36.59 7.14 7.58
N THR A 318 -35.57 6.52 6.97
CA THR A 318 -35.67 5.97 5.62
C THR A 318 -36.12 4.50 5.59
N MET A 319 -36.12 3.82 6.74
CA MET A 319 -36.45 2.40 6.91
C MET A 319 -35.54 1.47 6.10
N THR A 320 -34.25 1.80 6.01
CA THR A 320 -33.25 1.07 5.20
C THR A 320 -31.96 0.79 5.97
N PRO A 321 -31.22 -0.29 5.64
CA PRO A 321 -29.87 -0.47 6.13
C PRO A 321 -28.96 0.65 5.61
N SER A 322 -28.00 1.04 6.43
CA SER A 322 -26.99 2.04 6.12
C SER A 322 -25.68 1.70 6.84
N TRP A 323 -24.62 2.45 6.56
CA TRP A 323 -23.32 2.30 7.18
C TRP A 323 -22.94 3.59 7.90
N LYS A 324 -22.50 3.45 9.15
CA LYS A 324 -21.79 4.50 9.86
C LYS A 324 -20.30 4.30 9.65
N VAL A 325 -19.61 5.36 9.24
CA VAL A 325 -18.17 5.38 9.00
C VAL A 325 -17.53 6.38 9.97
N ASP A 326 -16.51 5.96 10.70
CA ASP A 326 -15.93 6.79 11.78
C ASP A 326 -14.86 7.78 11.31
N SER A 327 -14.25 7.57 10.13
CA SER A 327 -13.14 8.41 9.64
C SER A 327 -13.03 8.46 8.11
N LEU A 328 -12.33 9.47 7.59
CA LEU A 328 -12.03 9.57 6.15
C LEU A 328 -11.10 8.44 5.69
N LEU A 329 -10.18 7.99 6.54
CA LEU A 329 -9.33 6.84 6.24
C LEU A 329 -10.16 5.55 6.09
N CYS A 330 -11.10 5.30 7.01
CA CYS A 330 -12.02 4.17 6.90
C CYS A 330 -12.89 4.28 5.64
N ALA A 331 -13.38 5.48 5.30
CA ALA A 331 -14.11 5.70 4.04
C ALA A 331 -13.25 5.38 2.80
N ALA A 332 -11.96 5.74 2.82
CA ALA A 332 -11.02 5.42 1.74
C ALA A 332 -10.82 3.90 1.60
N TYR A 333 -10.53 3.18 2.68
CA TYR A 333 -10.41 1.71 2.64
C TYR A 333 -11.74 1.03 2.30
N PHE A 334 -12.87 1.54 2.77
CA PHE A 334 -14.18 0.98 2.44
C PHE A 334 -14.53 1.19 0.96
N SER A 335 -14.06 2.29 0.34
CA SER A 335 -14.17 2.46 -1.11
C SER A 335 -13.33 1.44 -1.90
N ILE A 336 -12.20 1.01 -1.36
CA ILE A 336 -11.36 -0.06 -1.92
C ILE A 336 -12.02 -1.43 -1.74
N PHE A 337 -12.65 -1.68 -0.60
CA PHE A 337 -13.40 -2.91 -0.32
C PHE A 337 -14.50 -3.17 -1.37
N TYR A 338 -15.18 -2.13 -1.85
CA TYR A 338 -16.17 -2.25 -2.92
C TYR A 338 -15.59 -2.30 -4.33
N LEU A 339 -14.28 -2.03 -4.49
CA LEU A 339 -13.63 -2.17 -5.78
C LEU A 339 -13.61 -3.65 -6.17
N LYS A 340 -13.95 -3.94 -7.42
CA LYS A 340 -13.83 -5.27 -8.01
C LYS A 340 -12.61 -5.29 -8.93
N PRO A 341 -11.45 -5.81 -8.49
CA PRO A 341 -10.19 -5.73 -9.25
C PRO A 341 -10.24 -6.41 -10.62
N ASP A 342 -11.11 -7.40 -10.81
CA ASP A 342 -11.34 -8.05 -12.10
C ASP A 342 -12.02 -7.13 -13.13
N LEU A 343 -12.71 -6.09 -12.67
CA LEU A 343 -13.47 -5.16 -13.50
C LEU A 343 -12.78 -3.80 -13.62
N GLU A 344 -12.38 -3.22 -12.49
CA GLU A 344 -11.84 -1.87 -12.40
C GLU A 344 -10.67 -1.79 -11.43
N LEU A 345 -9.69 -0.93 -11.74
CA LEU A 345 -8.47 -0.70 -10.97
C LEU A 345 -8.11 0.79 -10.98
N TYR A 346 -7.34 1.25 -10.00
CA TYR A 346 -6.76 2.59 -10.00
C TYR A 346 -5.39 2.58 -10.67
N ARG A 347 -5.20 3.41 -11.70
CA ARG A 347 -3.88 3.60 -12.33
C ARG A 347 -3.39 5.03 -12.18
N PRO A 348 -2.07 5.25 -12.03
CA PRO A 348 -1.50 6.58 -12.14
C PRO A 348 -1.71 7.13 -13.56
N CYS A 349 -1.92 8.43 -13.66
CA CYS A 349 -2.00 9.13 -14.94
C CYS A 349 -0.63 9.18 -15.61
N ASP A 350 -0.55 8.79 -16.88
CA ASP A 350 0.69 8.80 -17.67
C ASP A 350 1.24 10.21 -17.97
N ASN A 351 0.52 11.27 -17.58
CA ASN A 351 1.07 12.62 -17.61
C ASN A 351 2.06 12.79 -16.44
N PRO A 352 3.37 12.95 -16.70
CA PRO A 352 4.39 13.03 -15.64
C PRO A 352 4.18 14.20 -14.68
N ARG A 353 3.43 15.23 -15.09
CA ARG A 353 3.11 16.41 -14.26
C ARG A 353 1.81 16.27 -13.48
N CYS A 354 1.04 15.20 -13.70
CA CYS A 354 -0.25 15.01 -13.04
C CYS A 354 -0.12 14.24 -11.73
N GLY A 355 0.43 13.02 -11.79
CA GLY A 355 0.62 12.14 -10.63
C GLY A 355 -0.68 11.60 -10.00
N ARG A 356 -1.87 12.02 -10.45
CA ARG A 356 -3.15 11.54 -9.91
C ARG A 356 -3.44 10.11 -10.35
N TYR A 357 -4.10 9.37 -9.48
CA TYR A 357 -4.65 8.06 -9.80
C TYR A 357 -6.09 8.22 -10.28
N PHE A 358 -6.54 7.34 -11.16
CA PHE A 358 -7.91 7.36 -11.64
C PHE A 358 -8.39 5.95 -11.97
N LEU A 359 -9.71 5.76 -11.87
CA LEU A 359 -10.32 4.47 -12.09
C LEU A 359 -10.39 4.12 -13.58
N VAL A 360 -9.99 2.90 -13.91
CA VAL A 360 -10.00 2.36 -15.27
C VAL A 360 -10.46 0.92 -15.26
N LYS A 361 -11.01 0.45 -16.38
CA LYS A 361 -11.29 -0.99 -16.55
C LYS A 361 -9.99 -1.79 -16.54
N THR A 362 -9.98 -2.94 -15.87
CA THR A 362 -8.81 -3.83 -15.74
C THR A 362 -8.23 -4.22 -17.10
N THR A 363 -9.11 -4.53 -18.06
CA THR A 363 -8.75 -4.92 -19.44
C THR A 363 -8.35 -3.75 -20.35
N SER A 364 -8.56 -2.51 -19.94
CA SER A 364 -8.26 -1.35 -20.77
C SER A 364 -6.77 -1.04 -20.75
N THR A 365 -6.09 -1.18 -21.89
CA THR A 365 -4.70 -0.69 -22.07
C THR A 365 -4.65 0.68 -22.77
N ARG A 366 -5.80 1.18 -23.24
CA ARG A 366 -5.91 2.41 -24.03
C ARG A 366 -6.12 3.66 -23.18
N ASN A 367 -6.78 3.52 -22.02
CA ASN A 367 -7.04 4.67 -21.16
C ASN A 367 -5.84 4.93 -20.25
N ARG A 368 -4.96 5.83 -20.69
CA ARG A 368 -3.67 6.15 -20.06
C ARG A 368 -3.68 7.47 -19.27
N PHE A 369 -4.68 8.31 -19.49
CA PHE A 369 -4.72 9.66 -18.92
C PHE A 369 -6.02 9.88 -18.17
N CYS A 370 -5.95 10.53 -17.00
CA CYS A 370 -7.13 10.81 -16.19
C CYS A 370 -8.11 11.80 -16.83
N SER A 371 -7.66 12.58 -17.82
CA SER A 371 -8.47 13.56 -18.54
C SER A 371 -7.96 13.82 -19.95
N GLN A 372 -8.83 14.35 -20.82
CA GLN A 372 -8.45 14.78 -22.15
C GLN A 372 -7.39 15.89 -22.12
N GLU A 373 -7.44 16.76 -21.11
CA GLU A 373 -6.43 17.81 -20.90
C GLU A 373 -5.04 17.22 -20.66
N CYS A 374 -4.93 16.18 -19.82
CA CYS A 374 -3.67 15.49 -19.60
C CYS A 374 -3.15 14.83 -20.90
N CYS A 375 -4.04 14.19 -21.65
CA CYS A 375 -3.71 13.62 -22.96
C CYS A 375 -3.18 14.68 -23.93
N ASN A 376 -3.88 15.81 -24.05
CA ASN A 376 -3.52 16.93 -24.92
C ASN A 376 -2.16 17.53 -24.53
N ARG A 377 -1.91 17.73 -23.23
CA ARG A 377 -0.67 18.31 -22.72
C ARG A 377 0.54 17.44 -23.07
N VAL A 378 0.45 16.14 -22.82
CA VAL A 378 1.53 15.18 -23.17
C VAL A 378 1.73 15.11 -24.68
N THR A 379 0.66 15.15 -25.46
CA THR A 379 0.74 15.14 -26.93
C THR A 379 1.43 16.39 -27.47
N GLN A 380 1.10 17.57 -26.94
CA GLN A 380 1.75 18.84 -27.29
C GLN A 380 3.23 18.86 -26.91
N ASP A 381 3.58 18.38 -25.71
CA ASP A 381 4.98 18.32 -25.26
C ASP A 381 5.81 17.39 -26.13
N ARG A 382 5.27 16.22 -26.52
CA ARG A 382 5.92 15.30 -27.46
C ARG A 382 6.11 15.92 -28.84
N TYR A 383 5.11 16.64 -29.34
CA TYR A 383 5.20 17.36 -30.61
C TYR A 383 6.31 18.43 -30.57
N ARG A 384 6.35 19.25 -29.51
CA ARG A 384 7.39 20.26 -29.30
C ARG A 384 8.79 19.65 -29.19
N LYS A 385 8.93 18.52 -28.49
CA LYS A 385 10.21 17.79 -28.39
C LYS A 385 10.69 17.33 -29.77
N ARG A 386 9.84 16.65 -30.54
CA ARG A 386 10.16 16.20 -31.90
C ARG A 386 10.50 17.36 -32.85
N LYS A 387 9.87 18.52 -32.67
CA LYS A 387 10.18 19.71 -33.47
C LYS A 387 11.59 20.23 -33.16
N ARG A 388 11.95 20.35 -31.87
CA ARG A 388 13.31 20.74 -31.44
C ARG A 388 14.38 19.75 -31.91
N GLU A 389 14.15 18.45 -31.73
CA GLU A 389 15.08 17.41 -32.21
C GLU A 389 15.30 17.47 -33.74
N LYS A 390 14.29 17.87 -34.51
CA LYS A 390 14.43 18.08 -35.97
C LYS A 390 15.14 19.38 -36.34
N GLU A 391 15.11 20.38 -35.47
CA GLU A 391 15.82 21.65 -35.65
C GLU A 391 17.29 21.52 -35.21
N GLU A 392 17.59 20.69 -34.22
CA GLU A 392 18.96 20.40 -33.74
C GLU A 392 19.74 19.43 -34.66
N ASN A 393 19.04 18.59 -35.42
CA ASN A 393 19.63 17.66 -36.40
C ASN A 393 19.71 18.24 -37.83
N LYS A 394 19.48 19.56 -37.99
CA LYS A 394 19.70 20.32 -39.22
C LYS A 394 20.86 21.26 -39.02
#